data_AF-A0AA88Q9T3-F1
#
_entry.id   AF-A0AA88Q9T3-F1
#
_cell.length_a   1.000
_cell.length_b   1.000
_cell.length_c   1.000
_cell.angle_alpha   90.00
_cell.angle_beta   90.00
_cell.angle_gamma   90.00
#
_symmetry.space_group_name_H-M   'P 1'
#
loop_
_entity.id
_entity.type
_entity.pdbx_description
1 polymer ?
#
loop_
_entity_poly.entity_id
_entity_poly.type
_entity_poly.pdbx_seq_one_letter_code
_entity_poly.pdbx_strand_id
1 'polypeptide(L)'
;MDIKCIYVSVLLVVADGLDVRGPSGPLVVPLGSSVVLPCYVDELLLTEGLEVEWRRTGSESLVHLFLDGKSQAQKQQQDYQDRAHFFTDQIHHGNFSLRLDNLRAEDEGQYTCAVYSQQDSGETVVEIKIERLLVSGSDASVSASVGEDVTLNCFVDSHIAPEHIEQILWKKTDGNIQVLLYQNNQALPNSSDERYRDRVGFFTAEIPKGNFSLRLKSVRTEDKGVYVCQVFAGGLSASATVELERLGLSSLHIAVLIFCFVAGSGAVLLLCCLIYYRSKNTVTSSTIWNLQLSLIFFPNFCLFFAFVFWGLTEGFLHETITCCALYILRPVMLITALPCLKYLQGNVKTWIRFFKITREFSVFTIILHSVIFTNVWRRHGHANFALCIISGIFFGFVVLVCVFLNGGLFPLYSFLLSFFQLFHLLFSLELPSPAFLIVAFVQQILLIYIPFLPLVEAKVKFLCQRWITLLWITTLLHIVLQIYFYLGIFQKENESVEWTCVISFLEVLRMMVVFENSMPEEVLFSGQRQQHQTETNQQGSKKLHLCHEIMYMFGAVVLVLLSSVTLTAELILKARE
;
A
#
# COMPACT_ATOMS: atom_id res chain seq x y z
N MET A 1 21.24 -72.05 63.55
CA MET A 1 21.09 -70.61 63.78
C MET A 1 22.48 -70.02 63.66
N ASP A 2 22.84 -69.66 62.42
CA ASP A 2 24.22 -69.40 62.03
C ASP A 2 24.68 -67.99 62.36
N ILE A 3 25.86 -67.95 62.99
CA ILE A 3 26.65 -66.80 63.46
C ILE A 3 27.03 -65.81 62.33
N LYS A 4 26.66 -66.10 61.08
CA LYS A 4 26.88 -65.22 59.92
C LYS A 4 25.92 -64.04 59.82
N CYS A 5 24.75 -64.08 60.47
CA CYS A 5 23.83 -62.93 60.46
C CYS A 5 24.27 -61.78 61.37
N ILE A 6 25.09 -62.04 62.40
CA ILE A 6 25.53 -60.98 63.33
C ILE A 6 26.68 -60.15 62.72
N TYR A 7 27.44 -60.70 61.77
CA TYR A 7 28.56 -60.00 61.13
C TYR A 7 28.15 -59.03 60.01
N VAL A 8 26.91 -59.15 59.50
CA VAL A 8 26.37 -58.24 58.47
C VAL A 8 25.58 -57.08 59.11
N SER A 9 25.17 -57.21 60.36
CA SER A 9 24.45 -56.16 61.10
C SER A 9 25.36 -55.09 61.74
N VAL A 10 26.68 -55.24 61.69
CA VAL A 10 27.66 -54.29 62.27
C VAL A 10 28.43 -53.52 61.17
N LEU A 11 28.11 -53.73 59.89
CA LEU A 11 28.78 -53.09 58.74
C LEU A 11 27.90 -52.13 57.92
N LEU A 12 26.71 -51.80 58.43
CA LEU A 12 25.88 -50.70 57.96
C LEU A 12 25.74 -49.64 59.08
N VAL A 13 26.87 -49.15 59.58
CA VAL A 13 26.92 -47.73 59.96
C VAL A 13 27.03 -47.01 58.61
N VAL A 14 25.89 -46.71 57.99
CA VAL A 14 25.86 -45.56 57.10
C VAL A 14 26.24 -44.41 58.04
N ALA A 15 27.41 -43.82 57.83
CA ALA A 15 27.68 -42.51 58.40
C ALA A 15 26.62 -41.60 57.79
N ASP A 16 25.55 -41.31 58.54
CA ASP A 16 24.63 -40.25 58.18
C ASP A 16 25.46 -38.97 58.26
N GLY A 17 25.97 -38.52 57.12
CA GLY A 17 26.56 -37.19 57.01
C GLY A 17 25.50 -36.13 57.31
N LEU A 18 25.94 -34.90 57.54
CA LEU A 18 25.05 -33.78 57.84
C LEU A 18 24.09 -33.52 56.67
N ASP A 19 22.76 -33.56 56.90
CA ASP A 19 21.74 -33.27 55.87
C ASP A 19 21.66 -31.76 55.59
N VAL A 20 22.49 -31.28 54.65
CA VAL A 20 22.50 -29.88 54.21
C VAL A 20 21.48 -29.69 53.09
N ARG A 21 20.51 -28.80 53.30
CA ARG A 21 19.43 -28.53 52.36
C ARG A 21 19.63 -27.22 51.60
N GLY A 22 19.33 -27.28 50.31
CA GLY A 22 19.28 -26.14 49.40
C GLY A 22 17.94 -26.02 48.68
N PRO A 23 17.84 -25.13 47.68
CA PRO A 23 16.64 -24.98 46.87
C PRO A 23 16.45 -26.20 45.96
N SER A 24 15.19 -26.54 45.68
CA SER A 24 14.84 -27.67 44.80
C SER A 24 15.05 -27.40 43.30
N GLY A 25 15.45 -26.18 42.92
CA GLY A 25 15.63 -25.76 41.54
C GLY A 25 16.48 -24.50 41.43
N PRO A 26 16.79 -24.06 40.19
CA PRO A 26 17.62 -22.88 39.95
C PRO A 26 16.92 -21.59 40.42
N LEU A 27 17.72 -20.65 40.90
CA LEU A 27 17.28 -19.31 41.26
C LEU A 27 17.41 -18.40 40.03
N VAL A 28 16.28 -17.95 39.49
CA VAL A 28 16.24 -17.02 38.35
C VAL A 28 16.19 -15.59 38.85
N VAL A 29 17.18 -14.77 38.51
CA VAL A 29 17.37 -13.45 39.12
C VAL A 29 17.88 -12.41 38.11
N PRO A 30 17.39 -11.16 38.12
CA PRO A 30 17.86 -10.11 37.21
C PRO A 30 19.29 -9.62 37.51
N LEU A 31 19.99 -9.16 36.47
CA LEU A 31 21.33 -8.56 36.61
C LEU A 31 21.32 -7.32 37.51
N GLY A 32 22.41 -7.12 38.24
CA GLY A 32 22.62 -5.99 39.16
C GLY A 32 21.83 -6.09 40.47
N SER A 33 20.95 -7.08 40.63
CA SER A 33 20.22 -7.32 41.87
C SER A 33 21.02 -8.18 42.85
N SER A 34 20.41 -8.51 43.99
CA SER A 34 20.98 -9.37 45.02
C SER A 34 20.17 -10.67 45.14
N VAL A 35 20.87 -11.79 45.34
CA VAL A 35 20.25 -13.12 45.54
C VAL A 35 20.67 -13.71 46.88
N VAL A 36 19.78 -14.47 47.50
CA VAL A 36 20.10 -15.33 48.64
C VAL A 36 20.18 -16.76 48.14
N LEU A 37 21.33 -17.41 48.34
CA LEU A 37 21.58 -18.82 48.05
C LEU A 37 21.25 -19.63 49.32
N PRO A 38 20.14 -20.38 49.34
CA PRO A 38 19.73 -21.13 50.52
C PRO A 38 20.71 -22.27 50.82
N CYS A 39 21.16 -22.33 52.07
CA CYS A 39 21.90 -23.46 52.61
C CYS A 39 21.58 -23.54 54.10
N TYR A 40 20.97 -24.63 54.55
CA TYR A 40 20.59 -24.78 55.95
C TYR A 40 20.53 -26.23 56.39
N VAL A 41 20.57 -26.43 57.70
CA VAL A 41 20.39 -27.71 58.39
C VAL A 41 19.28 -27.56 59.42
N ASP A 42 18.56 -28.64 59.72
CA ASP A 42 17.48 -28.62 60.72
C ASP A 42 18.01 -28.74 62.17
N GLU A 43 19.32 -28.90 62.35
CA GLU A 43 19.98 -29.14 63.64
C GLU A 43 20.77 -27.91 64.17
N LEU A 44 20.82 -27.73 65.49
CA LEU A 44 21.62 -26.68 66.11
C LEU A 44 23.09 -27.12 66.21
N LEU A 45 23.97 -26.46 65.46
CA LEU A 45 25.40 -26.75 65.48
C LEU A 45 26.18 -25.82 66.42
N LEU A 46 27.18 -26.38 67.12
CA LEU A 46 28.13 -25.59 67.90
C LEU A 46 29.01 -24.78 66.95
N THR A 47 29.26 -23.52 67.30
CA THR A 47 30.07 -22.61 66.47
C THR A 47 31.57 -22.92 66.49
N GLU A 48 32.04 -23.63 67.51
CA GLU A 48 33.44 -24.05 67.66
C GLU A 48 33.74 -25.26 66.77
N GLY A 49 34.70 -25.13 65.85
CA GLY A 49 35.01 -26.17 64.87
C GLY A 49 33.99 -26.26 63.71
N LEU A 50 33.11 -25.25 63.57
CA LEU A 50 32.22 -25.13 62.42
C LEU A 50 32.94 -24.41 61.28
N GLU A 51 32.99 -25.05 60.12
CA GLU A 51 33.48 -24.48 58.87
C GLU A 51 32.36 -24.54 57.83
N VAL A 52 32.03 -23.39 57.24
CA VAL A 52 31.06 -23.30 56.15
C VAL A 52 31.72 -22.62 54.98
N GLU A 53 31.72 -23.31 53.84
CA GLU A 53 32.39 -22.87 52.64
C GLU A 53 31.43 -22.75 51.48
N TRP A 54 31.41 -21.58 50.85
CA TRP A 54 30.77 -21.38 49.57
C TRP A 54 31.81 -21.30 48.47
N ARG A 55 31.72 -22.23 47.51
CA ARG A 55 32.59 -22.27 46.31
C ARG A 55 31.76 -22.27 45.05
N ARG A 56 32.35 -21.83 43.95
CA ARG A 56 31.78 -22.10 42.63
C ARG A 56 32.06 -23.56 42.26
N THR A 57 31.00 -24.33 42.00
CA THR A 57 31.06 -25.77 41.77
C THR A 57 32.01 -26.09 40.61
N GLY A 58 32.92 -27.05 40.81
CA GLY A 58 33.92 -27.44 39.80
C GLY A 58 35.10 -26.47 39.64
N SER A 59 35.27 -25.51 40.55
CA SER A 59 36.40 -24.59 40.57
C SER A 59 36.97 -24.41 41.98
N GLU A 60 38.22 -23.95 42.08
CA GLU A 60 38.84 -23.55 43.36
C GLU A 60 38.41 -22.14 43.82
N SER A 61 37.39 -21.55 43.18
CA SER A 61 36.98 -20.19 43.45
C SER A 61 36.17 -20.11 44.74
N LEU A 62 36.82 -19.57 45.79
CA LEU A 62 36.21 -19.33 47.09
C LEU A 62 35.33 -18.08 47.06
N VAL A 63 34.03 -18.28 47.23
CA VAL A 63 33.02 -17.22 47.25
C VAL A 63 32.95 -16.61 48.64
N HIS A 64 32.84 -17.43 49.69
CA HIS A 64 32.93 -16.98 51.07
C HIS A 64 33.25 -18.14 52.03
N LEU A 65 33.86 -17.83 53.18
CA LEU A 65 34.22 -18.79 54.23
C LEU A 65 33.76 -18.26 55.58
N PHE A 66 33.14 -19.13 56.36
CA PHE A 66 32.90 -18.96 57.79
C PHE A 66 33.73 -20.00 58.54
N LEU A 67 34.51 -19.56 59.53
CA LEU A 67 35.40 -20.43 60.29
C LEU A 67 35.46 -19.97 61.74
N ASP A 68 35.26 -20.91 62.67
CA ASP A 68 35.39 -20.71 64.12
C ASP A 68 34.67 -19.45 64.64
N GLY A 69 33.40 -19.32 64.24
CA GLY A 69 32.53 -18.24 64.69
C GLY A 69 32.75 -16.89 64.01
N LYS A 70 33.58 -16.83 62.97
CA LYS A 70 33.86 -15.58 62.25
C LYS A 70 33.69 -15.76 60.75
N SER A 71 32.98 -14.82 60.14
CA SER A 71 32.98 -14.63 58.68
C SER A 71 34.36 -14.11 58.24
N GLN A 72 34.98 -14.80 57.29
CA GLN A 72 36.33 -14.53 56.79
C GLN A 72 36.26 -13.79 55.45
N ALA A 73 35.70 -12.56 55.45
CA ALA A 73 35.54 -11.76 54.23
C ALA A 73 36.88 -11.50 53.50
N GLN A 74 38.00 -11.45 54.22
CA GLN A 74 39.33 -11.21 53.64
C GLN A 74 39.84 -12.40 52.79
N LYS A 75 39.24 -13.58 52.92
CA LYS A 75 39.60 -14.78 52.14
C LYS A 75 38.81 -14.89 50.83
N GLN A 76 37.85 -14.00 50.59
CA GLN A 76 37.06 -14.01 49.35
C GLN A 76 37.96 -13.77 48.13
N GLN A 77 37.69 -14.50 47.06
CA GLN A 77 38.30 -14.18 45.77
C GLN A 77 37.86 -12.78 45.31
N GLN A 78 38.72 -12.11 44.55
CA GLN A 78 38.55 -10.73 44.08
C GLN A 78 37.17 -10.43 43.48
N ASP A 79 36.57 -11.40 42.77
CA ASP A 79 35.28 -11.23 42.10
C ASP A 79 34.10 -11.11 43.09
N TYR A 80 34.24 -11.65 44.31
CA TYR A 80 33.18 -11.71 45.33
C TYR A 80 33.41 -10.77 46.52
N GLN A 81 34.55 -10.08 46.56
CA GLN A 81 34.88 -9.11 47.62
C GLN A 81 33.78 -8.06 47.76
N ASP A 82 33.36 -7.84 49.01
CA ASP A 82 32.29 -6.91 49.41
C ASP A 82 30.89 -7.20 48.83
N ARG A 83 30.74 -8.32 48.12
CA ARG A 83 29.48 -8.73 47.48
C ARG A 83 28.85 -9.96 48.11
N ALA A 84 29.65 -10.88 48.63
CA ALA A 84 29.17 -12.11 49.26
C ALA A 84 29.14 -11.97 50.79
N HIS A 85 27.98 -12.25 51.41
CA HIS A 85 27.76 -12.01 52.84
C HIS A 85 26.98 -13.17 53.47
N PHE A 86 27.43 -13.66 54.62
CA PHE A 86 26.65 -14.58 55.46
C PHE A 86 25.66 -13.82 56.36
N PHE A 87 24.54 -14.47 56.68
CA PHE A 87 23.66 -14.07 57.79
C PHE A 87 24.26 -14.54 59.12
N THR A 88 25.30 -13.85 59.59
CA THR A 88 26.13 -14.29 60.74
C THR A 88 25.33 -14.49 62.03
N ASP A 89 24.23 -13.76 62.20
CA ASP A 89 23.29 -13.88 63.32
C ASP A 89 22.41 -15.14 63.24
N GLN A 90 22.37 -15.83 62.10
CA GLN A 90 21.53 -17.02 61.88
C GLN A 90 22.35 -18.33 61.77
N ILE A 91 23.68 -18.24 61.73
CA ILE A 91 24.59 -19.40 61.62
C ILE A 91 24.36 -20.41 62.76
N HIS A 92 24.16 -19.94 63.99
CA HIS A 92 23.92 -20.80 65.15
C HIS A 92 22.53 -21.48 65.14
N HIS A 93 21.62 -21.00 64.28
CA HIS A 93 20.32 -21.62 64.03
C HIS A 93 20.36 -22.57 62.81
N GLY A 94 21.55 -22.89 62.30
CA GLY A 94 21.70 -23.79 61.16
C GLY A 94 21.46 -23.13 59.80
N ASN A 95 21.36 -21.80 59.72
CA ASN A 95 21.19 -21.09 58.45
C ASN A 95 22.54 -20.57 57.95
N PHE A 96 23.04 -21.22 56.90
CA PHE A 96 24.32 -20.97 56.23
C PHE A 96 24.14 -20.28 54.87
N SER A 97 22.96 -19.71 54.63
CA SER A 97 22.64 -19.06 53.36
C SER A 97 23.58 -17.89 53.07
N LEU A 98 23.90 -17.71 51.79
CA LEU A 98 24.78 -16.66 51.32
C LEU A 98 23.99 -15.61 50.56
N ARG A 99 24.12 -14.34 50.92
CA ARG A 99 23.64 -13.22 50.11
C ARG A 99 24.76 -12.78 49.16
N LEU A 100 24.48 -12.80 47.86
CA LEU A 100 25.38 -12.28 46.83
C LEU A 100 24.77 -11.02 46.21
N ASP A 101 25.43 -9.88 46.39
CA ASP A 101 25.01 -8.56 45.92
C ASP A 101 25.59 -8.22 44.53
N ASN A 102 24.84 -7.38 43.80
CA ASN A 102 25.23 -6.82 42.50
C ASN A 102 25.64 -7.92 41.50
N LEU A 103 24.71 -8.83 41.20
CA LEU A 103 24.91 -9.96 40.30
C LEU A 103 25.38 -9.51 38.91
N ARG A 104 26.36 -10.24 38.37
CA ARG A 104 26.93 -10.04 37.04
C ARG A 104 26.65 -11.26 36.16
N ALA A 105 26.83 -11.12 34.85
CA ALA A 105 26.64 -12.21 33.92
C ALA A 105 27.60 -13.39 34.20
N GLU A 106 28.79 -13.11 34.72
CA GLU A 106 29.80 -14.10 35.05
C GLU A 106 29.47 -14.92 36.31
N ASP A 107 28.52 -14.47 37.13
CA ASP A 107 28.06 -15.17 38.33
C ASP A 107 27.00 -16.25 38.00
N GLU A 108 26.61 -16.41 36.73
CA GLU A 108 25.74 -17.51 36.31
C GLU A 108 26.43 -18.87 36.49
N GLY A 109 25.73 -19.84 37.08
CA GLY A 109 26.25 -21.19 37.27
C GLY A 109 25.96 -21.78 38.65
N GLN A 110 26.69 -22.84 38.98
CA GLN A 110 26.48 -23.63 40.20
C GLN A 110 27.44 -23.23 41.32
N TYR A 111 26.91 -23.22 42.53
CA TYR A 111 27.57 -22.88 43.77
C TYR A 111 27.38 -24.00 44.78
N THR A 112 28.46 -24.48 45.37
CA THR A 112 28.42 -25.51 46.41
C THR A 112 28.56 -24.86 47.78
N CYS A 113 27.63 -25.16 48.67
CA CYS A 113 27.74 -24.90 50.10
C CYS A 113 28.20 -26.20 50.76
N ALA A 114 29.40 -26.21 51.33
CA ALA A 114 29.93 -27.33 52.12
C ALA A 114 29.97 -26.92 53.59
N VAL A 115 29.41 -27.76 54.46
CA VAL A 115 29.34 -27.54 55.90
C VAL A 115 30.10 -28.67 56.60
N TYR A 116 31.07 -28.29 57.42
CA TYR A 116 31.87 -29.21 58.22
C TYR A 116 31.67 -28.89 59.70
N SER A 117 31.21 -29.89 60.44
CA SER A 117 31.15 -29.90 61.89
C SER A 117 32.26 -30.80 62.44
N GLN A 118 32.45 -30.83 63.76
CA GLN A 118 33.44 -31.71 64.40
C GLN A 118 33.13 -33.20 64.20
N GLN A 119 31.86 -33.54 63.94
CA GLN A 119 31.36 -34.91 63.88
C GLN A 119 31.07 -35.35 62.44
N ASP A 120 30.46 -34.48 61.64
CA ASP A 120 29.95 -34.80 60.30
C ASP A 120 30.16 -33.66 59.31
N SER A 121 29.98 -33.96 58.02
CA SER A 121 30.01 -32.99 56.94
C SER A 121 28.87 -33.25 55.94
N GLY A 122 28.43 -32.20 55.26
CA GLY A 122 27.44 -32.29 54.20
C GLY A 122 27.56 -31.15 53.21
N GLU A 123 26.94 -31.28 52.05
CA GLU A 123 26.95 -30.25 51.03
C GLU A 123 25.62 -30.15 50.28
N THR A 124 25.34 -28.96 49.75
CA THR A 124 24.25 -28.74 48.79
C THR A 124 24.74 -27.87 47.64
N VAL A 125 24.13 -28.05 46.47
CA VAL A 125 24.41 -27.24 45.27
C VAL A 125 23.24 -26.31 45.00
N VAL A 126 23.56 -25.06 44.67
CA VAL A 126 22.62 -24.01 44.28
C VAL A 126 22.99 -23.50 42.89
N GLU A 127 22.04 -23.48 41.97
CA GLU A 127 22.25 -22.94 40.62
C GLU A 127 21.65 -21.53 40.53
N ILE A 128 22.46 -20.57 40.10
CA ILE A 128 22.02 -19.22 39.72
C ILE A 128 21.82 -19.20 38.21
N LYS A 129 20.64 -18.78 37.76
CA LYS A 129 20.34 -18.44 36.37
C LYS A 129 20.03 -16.95 36.27
N ILE A 130 20.68 -16.27 35.35
CA ILE A 130 20.38 -14.86 35.10
C ILE A 130 19.10 -14.77 34.28
N GLU A 131 18.18 -13.92 34.72
CA GLU A 131 16.95 -13.61 33.99
C GLU A 131 17.28 -12.92 32.66
N ARG A 132 16.79 -13.49 31.56
CA ARG A 132 17.00 -12.98 30.20
C ARG A 132 15.67 -12.81 29.50
N LEU A 133 15.52 -11.70 28.79
CA LEU A 133 14.40 -11.49 27.88
C LEU A 133 14.79 -12.04 26.50
N LEU A 134 14.13 -13.11 26.07
CA LEU A 134 14.32 -13.72 24.77
C LEU A 134 13.09 -13.46 23.92
N VAL A 135 13.32 -12.93 22.73
CA VAL A 135 12.26 -12.65 21.74
C VAL A 135 12.64 -13.37 20.47
N SER A 136 11.78 -14.29 20.05
CA SER A 136 11.94 -15.09 18.84
C SER A 136 10.98 -14.59 17.75
N GLY A 137 11.51 -14.42 16.54
CA GLY A 137 10.75 -14.10 15.34
C GLY A 137 10.71 -15.26 14.36
N SER A 138 10.23 -15.00 13.14
CA SER A 138 10.41 -15.92 12.02
C SER A 138 11.81 -15.74 11.44
N ASP A 139 12.62 -16.80 11.45
CA ASP A 139 13.94 -16.81 10.79
C ASP A 139 13.83 -16.78 9.25
N ALA A 140 12.70 -17.24 8.73
CA ALA A 140 12.39 -17.20 7.30
C ALA A 140 11.64 -15.91 6.95
N SER A 141 11.97 -15.34 5.79
CA SER A 141 11.20 -14.27 5.20
C SER A 141 9.76 -14.71 4.93
N VAL A 142 8.82 -13.80 5.21
CA VAL A 142 7.41 -14.06 4.99
C VAL A 142 7.05 -13.65 3.57
N SER A 143 6.32 -14.50 2.88
CA SER A 143 5.75 -14.20 1.57
C SER A 143 4.23 -14.17 1.67
N ALA A 144 3.61 -13.21 1.00
CA ALA A 144 2.17 -13.04 0.99
C ALA A 144 1.73 -12.58 -0.40
N SER A 145 0.46 -12.73 -0.75
CA SER A 145 -0.10 -12.07 -1.94
C SER A 145 -0.73 -10.74 -1.54
N VAL A 146 -0.77 -9.78 -2.46
CA VAL A 146 -1.46 -8.50 -2.21
C VAL A 146 -2.94 -8.77 -1.85
N GLY A 147 -3.43 -8.14 -0.78
CA GLY A 147 -4.77 -8.31 -0.26
C GLY A 147 -4.97 -9.48 0.72
N GLU A 148 -3.97 -10.35 0.90
CA GLU A 148 -4.01 -11.40 1.92
C GLU A 148 -3.71 -10.83 3.32
N ASP A 149 -4.11 -11.57 4.34
CA ASP A 149 -3.73 -11.30 5.72
C ASP A 149 -2.46 -12.08 6.05
N VAL A 150 -1.47 -11.40 6.63
CA VAL A 150 -0.19 -11.99 7.02
C VAL A 150 0.01 -11.92 8.53
N THR A 151 0.71 -12.90 9.09
CA THR A 151 1.12 -12.90 10.49
C THR A 151 2.64 -12.78 10.57
N LEU A 152 3.12 -11.74 11.25
CA LEU A 152 4.53 -11.55 11.56
C LEU A 152 4.79 -12.06 12.97
N ASN A 153 5.58 -13.13 13.06
CA ASN A 153 5.77 -13.84 14.32
C ASN A 153 6.62 -13.04 15.31
N CYS A 154 6.15 -12.95 16.55
CA CYS A 154 6.93 -12.46 17.69
C CYS A 154 6.50 -13.20 18.94
N PHE A 155 7.41 -14.01 19.49
CA PHE A 155 7.19 -14.83 20.68
C PHE A 155 8.19 -14.42 21.75
N VAL A 156 7.70 -14.27 22.98
CA VAL A 156 8.54 -14.00 24.16
C VAL A 156 8.73 -15.33 24.88
N ASP A 157 9.91 -15.94 24.72
CA ASP A 157 10.27 -17.23 25.32
C ASP A 157 11.16 -17.01 26.55
N SER A 158 10.58 -16.41 27.59
CA SER A 158 11.30 -16.09 28.83
C SER A 158 10.52 -16.53 30.06
N HIS A 159 11.22 -16.70 31.18
CA HIS A 159 10.59 -16.99 32.47
C HIS A 159 9.82 -15.79 33.05
N ILE A 160 9.79 -14.66 32.36
CA ILE A 160 9.08 -13.44 32.74
C ILE A 160 7.58 -13.64 32.51
N ALA A 161 6.79 -13.52 33.57
CA ALA A 161 5.34 -13.57 33.45
C ALA A 161 4.82 -12.41 32.56
N PRO A 162 3.77 -12.62 31.73
CA PRO A 162 3.23 -11.60 30.85
C PRO A 162 2.82 -10.29 31.55
N GLU A 163 2.52 -10.35 32.84
CA GLU A 163 2.17 -9.21 33.70
C GLU A 163 3.32 -8.21 33.90
N HIS A 164 4.56 -8.67 33.78
CA HIS A 164 5.76 -7.83 33.88
C HIS A 164 6.21 -7.27 32.52
N ILE A 165 5.50 -7.58 31.44
CA ILE A 165 5.75 -7.00 30.12
C ILE A 165 5.08 -5.63 30.07
N GLU A 166 5.88 -4.58 30.09
CA GLU A 166 5.41 -3.19 30.17
C GLU A 166 4.93 -2.69 28.80
N GLN A 167 5.68 -3.02 27.75
CA GLN A 167 5.46 -2.47 26.43
C GLN A 167 5.96 -3.40 25.32
N ILE A 168 5.17 -3.51 24.25
CA ILE A 168 5.60 -4.12 22.99
C ILE A 168 5.32 -3.15 21.85
N LEU A 169 6.35 -2.89 21.05
CA LEU A 169 6.32 -1.98 19.92
C LEU A 169 6.66 -2.72 18.64
N TRP A 170 5.70 -2.76 17.73
CA TRP A 170 5.94 -3.12 16.34
C TRP A 170 6.24 -1.87 15.52
N LYS A 171 7.35 -1.92 14.78
CA LYS A 171 7.79 -0.83 13.92
C LYS A 171 8.31 -1.35 12.59
N LYS A 172 8.06 -0.61 11.51
CA LYS A 172 8.71 -0.83 10.22
C LYS A 172 10.01 -0.04 10.20
N THR A 173 11.12 -0.69 9.86
CA THR A 173 12.45 -0.03 9.84
C THR A 173 12.54 1.01 8.72
N ASP A 174 11.90 0.77 7.59
CA ASP A 174 11.81 1.73 6.50
C ASP A 174 11.03 2.94 6.98
N GLY A 175 11.71 4.09 7.17
CA GLY A 175 11.10 5.32 7.67
C GLY A 175 10.75 5.35 9.17
N ASN A 176 11.16 4.33 9.95
CA ASN A 176 10.94 4.23 11.40
C ASN A 176 9.47 4.46 11.81
N ILE A 177 8.57 3.73 11.16
CA ILE A 177 7.13 3.92 11.30
C ILE A 177 6.57 3.01 12.38
N GLN A 178 5.82 3.59 13.31
CA GLN A 178 5.11 2.85 14.35
C GLN A 178 3.89 2.13 13.75
N VAL A 179 3.92 0.80 13.79
CA VAL A 179 2.89 -0.05 13.21
C VAL A 179 1.82 -0.37 14.25
N LEU A 180 2.20 -0.85 15.43
CA LEU A 180 1.26 -1.14 16.52
C LEU A 180 1.97 -1.12 17.88
N LEU A 181 1.27 -0.62 18.89
CA LEU A 181 1.73 -0.55 20.27
C LEU A 181 0.83 -1.38 21.18
N TYR A 182 1.42 -2.16 22.07
CA TYR A 182 0.76 -2.79 23.20
C TYR A 182 1.34 -2.22 24.49
N GLN A 183 0.48 -1.67 25.35
CA GLN A 183 0.86 -1.06 26.62
C GLN A 183 -0.32 -1.13 27.58
N ASN A 184 -0.07 -1.26 28.89
CA ASN A 184 -1.11 -1.31 29.93
C ASN A 184 -2.17 -2.39 29.66
N ASN A 185 -1.74 -3.57 29.22
CA ASN A 185 -2.59 -4.71 28.86
C ASN A 185 -3.61 -4.45 27.74
N GLN A 186 -3.37 -3.45 26.89
CA GLN A 186 -4.25 -3.11 25.76
C GLN A 186 -3.44 -2.83 24.49
N ALA A 187 -4.00 -3.27 23.36
CA ALA A 187 -3.52 -2.86 22.05
C ALA A 187 -4.04 -1.45 21.72
N LEU A 188 -3.15 -0.57 21.28
CA LEU A 188 -3.45 0.83 20.97
C LEU A 188 -3.40 1.05 19.44
N PRO A 189 -4.46 0.72 18.69
CA PRO A 189 -4.50 0.93 17.24
C PRO A 189 -4.55 2.42 16.85
N ASN A 190 -4.98 3.30 17.77
CA ASN A 190 -5.05 4.74 17.52
C ASN A 190 -3.68 5.42 17.44
N SER A 191 -2.63 4.79 17.99
CA SER A 191 -1.25 5.28 17.92
C SER A 191 -0.50 4.78 16.69
N SER A 192 -1.12 3.94 15.85
CA SER A 192 -0.55 3.51 14.58
C SER A 192 -0.52 4.64 13.56
N ASP A 193 0.46 4.61 12.67
CA ASP A 193 0.48 5.44 11.45
C ASP A 193 -0.80 5.23 10.63
N GLU A 194 -1.26 6.26 9.92
CA GLU A 194 -2.51 6.23 9.14
C GLU A 194 -2.58 5.05 8.17
N ARG A 195 -1.43 4.59 7.65
CA ARG A 195 -1.35 3.43 6.73
C ARG A 195 -1.72 2.10 7.38
N TYR A 196 -1.52 1.96 8.68
CA TYR A 196 -1.74 0.70 9.41
C TYR A 196 -3.00 0.70 10.26
N ARG A 197 -3.61 1.88 10.48
CA ARG A 197 -4.87 2.01 11.23
C ARG A 197 -5.93 1.06 10.70
N ASP A 198 -6.60 0.35 11.62
CA ASP A 198 -7.64 -0.67 11.37
C ASP A 198 -7.21 -1.93 10.59
N ARG A 199 -5.97 -1.99 10.07
CA ARG A 199 -5.42 -3.16 9.37
C ARG A 199 -4.60 -4.07 10.28
N VAL A 200 -4.17 -3.59 11.43
CA VAL A 200 -3.26 -4.32 12.32
C VAL A 200 -3.92 -4.74 13.63
N GLY A 201 -3.47 -5.86 14.20
CA GLY A 201 -3.92 -6.29 15.52
C GLY A 201 -3.11 -7.46 16.09
N PHE A 202 -3.20 -7.64 17.41
CA PHE A 202 -2.63 -8.78 18.12
C PHE A 202 -3.62 -9.94 18.26
N PHE A 203 -3.10 -11.12 18.59
CA PHE A 203 -3.89 -12.28 19.00
C PHE A 203 -4.12 -12.24 20.52
N THR A 204 -5.10 -11.45 20.97
CA THR A 204 -5.35 -11.20 22.41
C THR A 204 -5.50 -12.46 23.25
N ALA A 205 -6.06 -13.53 22.71
CA ALA A 205 -6.21 -14.83 23.39
C ALA A 205 -4.88 -15.59 23.58
N GLU A 206 -3.84 -15.27 22.83
CA GLU A 206 -2.53 -15.94 22.89
C GLU A 206 -1.46 -15.12 23.62
N ILE A 207 -1.74 -13.87 23.94
CA ILE A 207 -0.87 -13.01 24.75
C ILE A 207 -0.46 -13.65 26.09
N PRO A 208 -1.35 -14.30 26.86
CA PRO A 208 -0.97 -14.98 28.10
C PRO A 208 0.05 -16.11 27.91
N LYS A 209 0.22 -16.60 26.66
CA LYS A 209 1.20 -17.63 26.29
C LYS A 209 2.51 -17.02 25.75
N GLY A 210 2.66 -15.70 25.80
CA GLY A 210 3.83 -15.00 25.25
C GLY A 210 3.79 -14.76 23.74
N ASN A 211 2.64 -14.98 23.07
CA ASN A 211 2.52 -14.70 21.64
C ASN A 211 2.06 -13.25 21.40
N PHE A 212 2.99 -12.44 20.88
CA PHE A 212 2.77 -11.04 20.51
C PHE A 212 2.93 -10.80 19.01
N SER A 213 2.62 -11.84 18.22
CA SER A 213 2.65 -11.78 16.77
C SER A 213 1.68 -10.73 16.24
N LEU A 214 2.13 -9.99 15.22
CA LEU A 214 1.35 -8.97 14.55
C LEU A 214 0.55 -9.59 13.41
N ARG A 215 -0.75 -9.38 13.40
CA ARG A 215 -1.59 -9.66 12.25
C ARG A 215 -1.73 -8.39 11.43
N LEU A 216 -1.31 -8.43 10.17
CA LEU A 216 -1.50 -7.35 9.20
C LEU A 216 -2.49 -7.81 8.14
N LYS A 217 -3.63 -7.13 8.05
CA LYS A 217 -4.71 -7.44 7.13
C LYS A 217 -4.56 -6.72 5.81
N SER A 218 -5.00 -7.38 4.73
CA SER A 218 -5.04 -6.80 3.39
C SER A 218 -3.72 -6.11 3.02
N VAL A 219 -2.65 -6.91 2.96
CA VAL A 219 -1.28 -6.46 2.69
C VAL A 219 -1.20 -5.73 1.35
N ARG A 220 -0.46 -4.62 1.29
CA ARG A 220 -0.23 -3.79 0.11
C ARG A 220 1.22 -3.86 -0.33
N THR A 221 1.50 -3.45 -1.57
CA THR A 221 2.87 -3.37 -2.12
C THR A 221 3.80 -2.50 -1.24
N GLU A 222 3.28 -1.38 -0.73
CA GLU A 222 3.97 -0.48 0.21
C GLU A 222 4.30 -1.09 1.58
N ASP A 223 3.65 -2.19 1.95
CA ASP A 223 3.89 -2.88 3.22
C ASP A 223 5.16 -3.75 3.16
N LYS A 224 5.70 -4.03 1.98
CA LYS A 224 6.98 -4.74 1.81
C LYS A 224 8.08 -4.06 2.63
N GLY A 225 8.90 -4.87 3.31
CA GLY A 225 10.04 -4.38 4.08
C GLY A 225 10.26 -5.13 5.38
N VAL A 226 11.16 -4.58 6.21
CA VAL A 226 11.56 -5.18 7.47
C VAL A 226 10.75 -4.59 8.62
N TYR A 227 10.26 -5.48 9.48
CA TYR A 227 9.51 -5.16 10.68
C TYR A 227 10.26 -5.62 11.91
N VAL A 228 10.20 -4.85 12.97
CA VAL A 228 10.87 -5.14 14.24
C VAL A 228 9.83 -5.16 15.35
N CYS A 229 9.78 -6.27 16.07
CA CYS A 229 9.08 -6.41 17.34
C CYS A 229 10.05 -6.06 18.46
N GLN A 230 9.79 -5.03 19.24
CA GLN A 230 10.57 -4.68 20.43
C GLN A 230 9.76 -4.93 21.68
N VAL A 231 10.35 -5.63 22.64
CA VAL A 231 9.71 -6.01 23.90
C VAL A 231 10.49 -5.41 25.05
N PHE A 232 9.79 -4.80 26.01
CA PHE A 232 10.34 -4.20 27.21
C PHE A 232 9.69 -4.81 28.45
N ALA A 233 10.50 -5.27 29.39
CA ALA A 233 10.04 -5.87 30.64
C ALA A 233 11.06 -5.61 31.78
N GLY A 234 10.66 -4.87 32.83
CA GLY A 234 11.47 -4.73 34.05
C GLY A 234 12.88 -4.16 33.83
N GLY A 235 13.05 -3.27 32.84
CA GLY A 235 14.35 -2.72 32.45
C GLY A 235 15.16 -3.56 31.45
N LEU A 236 14.71 -4.76 31.10
CA LEU A 236 15.25 -5.55 30.00
C LEU A 236 14.59 -5.14 28.68
N SER A 237 15.35 -5.21 27.58
CA SER A 237 14.83 -5.01 26.24
C SER A 237 15.41 -6.04 25.27
N ALA A 238 14.55 -6.55 24.39
CA ALA A 238 14.95 -7.48 23.35
C ALA A 238 14.07 -7.26 22.11
N SER A 239 14.55 -7.73 20.96
CA SER A 239 13.83 -7.53 19.70
C SER A 239 14.00 -8.68 18.75
N ALA A 240 12.96 -8.92 17.96
CA ALA A 240 12.99 -9.83 16.82
C ALA A 240 12.67 -9.06 15.54
N THR A 241 13.32 -9.45 14.44
CA THR A 241 13.11 -8.86 13.12
C THR A 241 12.41 -9.87 12.21
N VAL A 242 11.47 -9.39 11.40
CA VAL A 242 10.76 -10.19 10.40
C VAL A 242 10.75 -9.42 9.09
N GLU A 243 11.15 -10.06 8.00
CA GLU A 243 11.16 -9.46 6.66
C GLU A 243 9.98 -9.96 5.83
N LEU A 244 9.22 -9.02 5.26
CA LEU A 244 8.18 -9.29 4.27
C LEU A 244 8.78 -9.06 2.89
N GLU A 245 9.35 -10.12 2.29
CA GLU A 245 10.17 -10.04 1.06
C GLU A 245 9.37 -10.11 -0.23
N ARG A 246 8.36 -11.00 -0.30
CA ARG A 246 7.71 -11.35 -1.57
C ARG A 246 6.21 -11.09 -1.49
N LEU A 247 5.77 -10.14 -2.33
CA LEU A 247 4.36 -9.86 -2.56
C LEU A 247 3.94 -10.42 -3.92
N GLY A 248 3.18 -11.51 -3.89
CA GLY A 248 2.59 -12.11 -5.09
C GLY A 248 1.45 -11.25 -5.65
N LEU A 249 1.19 -11.39 -6.95
CA LEU A 249 0.00 -10.82 -7.58
C LEU A 249 -1.26 -11.48 -6.99
N SER A 250 -2.22 -10.69 -6.55
CA SER A 250 -3.53 -11.16 -6.09
C SER A 250 -4.29 -11.84 -7.23
N SER A 251 -5.31 -12.63 -6.90
CA SER A 251 -6.23 -13.23 -7.90
C SER A 251 -6.89 -12.16 -8.78
N LEU A 252 -7.18 -10.99 -8.21
CA LEU A 252 -7.72 -9.85 -8.92
C LEU A 252 -6.67 -9.22 -9.87
N HIS A 253 -5.40 -9.11 -9.46
CA HIS A 253 -4.33 -8.65 -10.36
C HIS A 253 -4.16 -9.56 -11.57
N ILE A 254 -4.22 -10.89 -11.36
CA ILE A 254 -4.20 -11.86 -12.45
C ILE A 254 -5.41 -11.67 -13.38
N ALA A 255 -6.60 -11.42 -12.82
CA ALA A 255 -7.78 -11.12 -13.62
C ALA A 255 -7.59 -9.85 -14.48
N VAL A 256 -7.04 -8.77 -13.92
CA VAL A 256 -6.73 -7.54 -14.67
C VAL A 256 -5.80 -7.84 -15.85
N LEU A 257 -4.71 -8.58 -15.63
CA LEU A 257 -3.77 -8.97 -16.68
C LEU A 257 -4.44 -9.79 -17.79
N ILE A 258 -5.32 -10.72 -17.43
CA ILE A 258 -6.10 -11.52 -18.39
C ILE A 258 -7.02 -10.60 -19.21
N PHE A 259 -7.77 -9.70 -18.58
CA PHE A 259 -8.65 -8.78 -19.30
C PHE A 259 -7.89 -7.84 -20.22
N CYS A 260 -6.74 -7.30 -19.80
CA CYS A 260 -5.86 -6.48 -20.65
C CYS A 260 -5.34 -7.26 -21.85
N PHE A 261 -4.84 -8.48 -21.63
CA PHE A 261 -4.35 -9.33 -22.71
C PHE A 261 -5.47 -9.66 -23.72
N VAL A 262 -6.65 -10.05 -23.23
CA VAL A 262 -7.81 -10.38 -24.05
C VAL A 262 -8.31 -9.15 -24.82
N ALA A 263 -8.34 -7.97 -24.19
CA ALA A 263 -8.74 -6.73 -24.85
C ALA A 263 -7.78 -6.34 -25.97
N GLY A 264 -6.48 -6.26 -25.67
CA GLY A 264 -5.45 -5.87 -26.63
C GLY A 264 -5.34 -6.85 -27.80
N SER A 265 -5.13 -8.14 -27.51
CA SER A 265 -5.03 -9.17 -28.54
C SER A 265 -6.33 -9.35 -29.32
N GLY A 266 -7.48 -9.28 -28.65
CA GLY A 266 -8.80 -9.35 -29.26
C GLY A 266 -9.05 -8.21 -30.26
N ALA A 267 -8.69 -6.97 -29.91
CA ALA A 267 -8.81 -5.83 -30.81
C ALA A 267 -7.97 -6.00 -32.09
N VAL A 268 -6.71 -6.45 -31.96
CA VAL A 268 -5.83 -6.69 -33.12
C VAL A 268 -6.38 -7.81 -33.99
N LEU A 269 -6.76 -8.94 -33.38
CA LEU A 269 -7.28 -10.10 -34.11
C LEU A 269 -8.56 -9.75 -34.88
N LEU A 270 -9.51 -9.07 -34.23
CA LEU A 270 -10.76 -8.63 -34.86
C LEU A 270 -10.48 -7.65 -36.00
N LEU A 271 -9.51 -6.73 -35.84
CA LEU A 271 -9.11 -5.83 -36.90
C LEU A 271 -8.48 -6.57 -38.08
N CYS A 272 -7.55 -7.50 -37.83
CA CYS A 272 -6.94 -8.32 -38.87
C CYS A 272 -7.99 -9.14 -39.64
N CYS A 273 -8.96 -9.73 -38.92
CA CYS A 273 -10.08 -10.44 -39.53
C CYS A 273 -10.91 -9.52 -40.42
N LEU A 274 -11.23 -8.31 -39.95
CA LEU A 274 -11.96 -7.31 -40.73
C LEU A 274 -11.20 -6.94 -42.02
N ILE A 275 -9.90 -6.67 -41.93
CA ILE A 275 -9.06 -6.35 -43.09
C ILE A 275 -9.02 -7.53 -44.07
N TYR A 276 -8.81 -8.74 -43.58
CA TYR A 276 -8.77 -9.96 -44.39
C TYR A 276 -10.07 -10.18 -45.17
N TYR A 277 -11.22 -10.13 -44.49
CA TYR A 277 -12.51 -10.34 -45.13
C TYR A 277 -12.88 -9.23 -46.10
N ARG A 278 -12.50 -7.97 -45.80
CA ARG A 278 -12.71 -6.83 -46.71
C ARG A 278 -11.83 -6.92 -47.95
N SER A 279 -10.61 -7.43 -47.82
CA SER A 279 -9.68 -7.66 -48.94
C SER A 279 -10.17 -8.76 -49.89
N LYS A 280 -10.71 -9.85 -49.32
CA LYS A 280 -11.12 -11.02 -50.11
C LYS A 280 -12.46 -10.85 -50.82
N ASN A 281 -13.22 -9.77 -50.58
CA ASN A 281 -14.51 -9.44 -51.23
C ASN A 281 -15.54 -10.60 -51.32
N THR A 282 -15.44 -11.60 -50.44
CA THR A 282 -16.10 -12.92 -50.58
C THR A 282 -17.19 -13.19 -49.54
N VAL A 283 -17.41 -12.26 -48.60
CA VAL A 283 -18.24 -12.51 -47.41
C VAL A 283 -19.49 -11.64 -47.38
N THR A 284 -20.59 -12.19 -46.84
CA THR A 284 -21.87 -11.48 -46.70
C THR A 284 -21.74 -10.21 -45.85
N SER A 285 -22.51 -9.17 -46.19
CA SER A 285 -22.55 -7.90 -45.47
C SER A 285 -22.84 -8.08 -43.95
N SER A 286 -23.58 -9.11 -43.58
CA SER A 286 -23.92 -9.42 -42.18
C SER A 286 -22.71 -9.82 -41.33
N THR A 287 -21.76 -10.60 -41.89
CA THR A 287 -20.58 -11.07 -41.15
C THR A 287 -19.59 -9.93 -40.91
N ILE A 288 -19.40 -9.05 -41.92
CA ILE A 288 -18.56 -7.86 -41.79
C ILE A 288 -19.14 -6.92 -40.73
N TRP A 289 -20.46 -6.74 -40.72
CA TRP A 289 -21.17 -5.96 -39.71
C TRP A 289 -20.98 -6.51 -38.29
N ASN A 290 -21.14 -7.83 -38.12
CA ASN A 290 -20.92 -8.48 -36.83
C ASN A 290 -19.48 -8.31 -36.34
N LEU A 291 -18.49 -8.45 -37.24
CA LEU A 291 -17.08 -8.22 -36.89
C LEU A 291 -16.80 -6.76 -36.49
N GLN A 292 -17.43 -5.79 -37.14
CA GLN A 292 -17.31 -4.37 -36.76
C GLN A 292 -17.91 -4.12 -35.38
N LEU A 293 -19.11 -4.65 -35.10
CA LEU A 293 -19.72 -4.55 -33.78
C LEU A 293 -18.87 -5.24 -32.70
N SER A 294 -18.35 -6.43 -32.98
CA SER A 294 -17.44 -7.12 -32.05
C SER A 294 -16.18 -6.30 -31.77
N LEU A 295 -15.57 -5.68 -32.78
CA LEU A 295 -14.39 -4.83 -32.60
C LEU A 295 -14.68 -3.62 -31.69
N ILE A 296 -15.90 -3.08 -31.74
CA ILE A 296 -16.32 -1.96 -30.91
C ILE A 296 -16.57 -2.41 -29.47
N PHE A 297 -17.39 -3.45 -29.27
CA PHE A 297 -17.89 -3.78 -27.94
C PHE A 297 -16.93 -4.64 -27.13
N PHE A 298 -16.38 -5.70 -27.72
CA PHE A 298 -15.65 -6.72 -26.97
C PHE A 298 -14.42 -6.16 -26.25
N PRO A 299 -13.48 -5.45 -26.91
CA PRO A 299 -12.29 -4.95 -26.23
C PRO A 299 -12.60 -3.86 -25.19
N ASN A 300 -13.62 -3.03 -25.44
CA ASN A 300 -14.03 -1.99 -24.51
C ASN A 300 -14.68 -2.58 -23.24
N PHE A 301 -15.51 -3.62 -23.36
CA PHE A 301 -16.04 -4.32 -22.18
C PHE A 301 -14.96 -5.05 -21.39
N CYS A 302 -13.99 -5.68 -22.06
CA CYS A 302 -12.86 -6.30 -21.36
C CYS A 302 -12.07 -5.26 -20.55
N LEU A 303 -11.77 -4.09 -21.12
CA LEU A 303 -11.08 -3.02 -20.39
C LEU A 303 -11.94 -2.41 -19.28
N PHE A 304 -13.26 -2.29 -19.45
CA PHE A 304 -14.15 -1.89 -18.37
C PHE A 304 -13.98 -2.79 -17.14
N PHE A 305 -14.04 -4.12 -17.32
CA PHE A 305 -13.83 -5.05 -16.21
C PHE A 305 -12.40 -5.01 -15.66
N ALA A 306 -11.39 -4.82 -16.52
CA ALA A 306 -10.01 -4.62 -16.07
C ALA A 306 -9.90 -3.42 -15.11
N PHE A 307 -10.52 -2.29 -15.45
CA PHE A 307 -10.52 -1.10 -14.60
C PHE A 307 -11.34 -1.27 -13.33
N VAL A 308 -12.46 -1.99 -13.37
CA VAL A 308 -13.22 -2.34 -12.16
C VAL A 308 -12.35 -3.13 -11.18
N PHE A 309 -11.65 -4.18 -11.66
CA PHE A 309 -10.79 -4.99 -10.81
C PHE A 309 -9.55 -4.24 -10.34
N TRP A 310 -8.96 -3.41 -11.19
CA TRP A 310 -7.87 -2.50 -10.81
C TRP A 310 -8.29 -1.61 -9.65
N GLY A 311 -9.46 -0.96 -9.73
CA GLY A 311 -9.99 -0.12 -8.65
C GLY A 311 -10.30 -0.84 -7.35
N LEU A 312 -10.54 -2.14 -7.39
CA LEU A 312 -10.74 -2.96 -6.19
C LEU A 312 -9.42 -3.35 -5.52
N THR A 313 -8.30 -3.36 -6.26
CA THR A 313 -7.00 -3.75 -5.73
C THR A 313 -6.12 -2.56 -5.38
N GLU A 314 -5.83 -1.70 -6.36
CA GLU A 314 -4.81 -0.66 -6.25
C GLU A 314 -5.21 0.67 -6.87
N GLY A 315 -6.20 0.65 -7.77
CA GLY A 315 -6.65 1.83 -8.49
C GLY A 315 -7.34 2.80 -7.56
N PHE A 316 -7.07 4.09 -7.77
CA PHE A 316 -7.80 5.09 -7.04
C PHE A 316 -9.29 5.07 -7.46
N LEU A 317 -10.18 5.29 -6.49
CA LEU A 317 -11.63 5.31 -6.74
C LEU A 317 -11.99 6.28 -7.89
N HIS A 318 -11.30 7.41 -7.96
CA HIS A 318 -11.54 8.48 -8.92
C HIS A 318 -11.11 8.09 -10.36
N GLU A 319 -9.93 7.48 -10.49
CA GLU A 319 -9.41 6.91 -11.75
C GLU A 319 -10.34 5.80 -12.25
N THR A 320 -10.70 4.87 -11.35
CA THR A 320 -11.58 3.73 -11.64
C THR A 320 -12.92 4.18 -12.21
N ILE A 321 -13.61 5.10 -11.53
CA ILE A 321 -14.92 5.60 -11.97
C ILE A 321 -14.81 6.25 -13.36
N THR A 322 -13.77 7.04 -13.58
CA THR A 322 -13.56 7.77 -14.84
C THR A 322 -13.25 6.83 -15.99
N CYS A 323 -12.31 5.90 -15.81
CA CYS A 323 -11.93 4.90 -16.81
C CYS A 323 -13.10 3.94 -17.11
N CYS A 324 -13.84 3.51 -16.09
CA CYS A 324 -15.03 2.68 -16.25
C CYS A 324 -16.13 3.37 -17.07
N ALA A 325 -16.46 4.63 -16.73
CA ALA A 325 -17.41 5.42 -17.51
C ALA A 325 -16.94 5.56 -18.96
N LEU A 326 -15.63 5.73 -19.15
CA LEU A 326 -15.03 5.84 -20.46
C LEU A 326 -15.17 4.61 -21.33
N TYR A 327 -14.91 3.43 -20.80
CA TYR A 327 -15.06 2.19 -21.55
C TYR A 327 -16.52 1.76 -21.76
N ILE A 328 -17.48 2.24 -20.94
CA ILE A 328 -18.93 2.05 -21.17
C ILE A 328 -19.47 2.94 -22.29
N LEU A 329 -19.07 4.22 -22.33
CA LEU A 329 -19.63 5.21 -23.27
C LEU A 329 -18.91 5.17 -24.64
N ARG A 330 -17.69 4.63 -24.71
CA ARG A 330 -16.92 4.49 -25.97
C ARG A 330 -17.63 3.72 -27.09
N PRO A 331 -18.26 2.56 -26.85
CA PRO A 331 -19.00 1.86 -27.88
C PRO A 331 -20.06 2.73 -28.57
N VAL A 332 -20.75 3.59 -27.81
CA VAL A 332 -21.76 4.51 -28.33
C VAL A 332 -21.13 5.50 -29.32
N MET A 333 -19.98 6.08 -28.97
CA MET A 333 -19.24 7.00 -29.84
C MET A 333 -18.73 6.31 -31.11
N LEU A 334 -18.15 5.12 -30.99
CA LEU A 334 -17.61 4.37 -32.13
C LEU A 334 -18.71 3.94 -33.13
N ILE A 335 -19.92 3.68 -32.65
CA ILE A 335 -21.08 3.41 -33.51
C ILE A 335 -21.47 4.65 -34.32
N THR A 336 -21.41 5.85 -33.73
CA THR A 336 -21.71 7.11 -34.44
C THR A 336 -20.64 7.44 -35.50
N ALA A 337 -19.40 7.05 -35.24
CA ALA A 337 -18.26 7.18 -36.14
C ALA A 337 -18.24 6.15 -37.28
N LEU A 338 -19.13 5.17 -37.25
CA LEU A 338 -19.03 3.99 -38.11
C LEU A 338 -19.22 4.34 -39.60
N PRO A 339 -18.26 4.02 -40.49
CA PRO A 339 -18.33 4.38 -41.91
C PRO A 339 -19.57 3.83 -42.65
N CYS A 340 -20.19 2.77 -42.12
CA CYS A 340 -21.35 2.10 -42.69
C CYS A 340 -22.71 2.62 -42.19
N LEU A 341 -22.76 3.78 -41.51
CA LEU A 341 -24.00 4.35 -40.95
C LEU A 341 -25.15 4.49 -41.97
N LYS A 342 -24.82 4.58 -43.27
CA LYS A 342 -25.79 4.67 -44.38
C LYS A 342 -26.72 3.47 -44.51
N TYR A 343 -26.34 2.29 -44.00
CA TYR A 343 -27.13 1.05 -44.09
C TYR A 343 -28.15 0.87 -42.94
N LEU A 344 -28.10 1.71 -41.92
CA LEU A 344 -29.05 1.65 -40.79
C LEU A 344 -30.38 2.33 -41.17
N GLN A 345 -31.48 1.58 -41.13
CA GLN A 345 -32.85 2.06 -41.30
C GLN A 345 -33.71 1.81 -40.05
N GLY A 346 -34.72 2.65 -39.82
CA GLY A 346 -35.69 2.50 -38.72
C GLY A 346 -35.27 3.14 -37.38
N ASN A 347 -35.80 2.61 -36.27
CA ASN A 347 -35.65 3.16 -34.91
C ASN A 347 -34.20 3.30 -34.44
N VAL A 348 -33.29 2.45 -34.94
CA VAL A 348 -31.87 2.48 -34.58
C VAL A 348 -31.18 3.75 -35.08
N LYS A 349 -31.56 4.25 -36.27
CA LYS A 349 -31.03 5.51 -36.81
C LYS A 349 -31.47 6.72 -35.98
N THR A 350 -32.71 6.70 -35.48
CA THR A 350 -33.25 7.72 -34.58
C THR A 350 -32.55 7.68 -33.22
N TRP A 351 -32.28 6.47 -32.69
CA TRP A 351 -31.55 6.25 -31.46
C TRP A 351 -30.08 6.72 -31.55
N ILE A 352 -29.40 6.44 -32.68
CA ILE A 352 -28.03 6.92 -32.94
C ILE A 352 -27.99 8.45 -33.11
N ARG A 353 -28.99 9.06 -33.76
CA ARG A 353 -29.10 10.53 -33.84
C ARG A 353 -29.36 11.19 -32.48
N PHE A 354 -30.07 10.51 -31.59
CA PHE A 354 -30.30 10.96 -30.22
C PHE A 354 -28.98 11.01 -29.44
N PHE A 355 -28.08 10.05 -29.68
CA PHE A 355 -26.71 10.02 -29.15
C PHE A 355 -25.70 10.77 -30.04
N LYS A 356 -25.96 12.05 -30.33
CA LYS A 356 -24.99 12.89 -31.06
C LYS A 356 -23.70 13.06 -30.23
N ILE A 357 -22.53 13.08 -30.88
CA ILE A 357 -21.20 13.16 -30.24
C ILE A 357 -21.12 14.31 -29.20
N THR A 358 -21.81 15.42 -29.44
CA THR A 358 -21.93 16.56 -28.49
C THR A 358 -22.52 16.17 -27.13
N ARG A 359 -23.51 15.27 -27.09
CA ARG A 359 -24.18 14.86 -25.86
C ARG A 359 -23.32 13.89 -25.04
N GLU A 360 -22.67 12.96 -25.70
CA GLU A 360 -21.70 12.04 -25.06
C GLU A 360 -20.53 12.80 -24.46
N PHE A 361 -19.96 13.75 -25.22
CA PHE A 361 -18.93 14.66 -24.69
C PHE A 361 -19.40 15.44 -23.45
N SER A 362 -20.69 15.82 -23.40
CA SER A 362 -21.28 16.49 -22.23
C SER A 362 -21.36 15.57 -21.01
N VAL A 363 -21.79 14.32 -21.19
CA VAL A 363 -21.85 13.31 -20.12
C VAL A 363 -20.45 13.04 -19.56
N PHE A 364 -19.47 12.83 -20.43
CA PHE A 364 -18.07 12.66 -20.05
C PHE A 364 -17.50 13.82 -19.27
N THR A 365 -17.78 15.04 -19.74
CA THR A 365 -17.36 16.27 -19.10
C THR A 365 -17.93 16.36 -17.68
N ILE A 366 -19.22 16.06 -17.49
CA ILE A 366 -19.85 16.06 -16.17
C ILE A 366 -19.19 15.04 -15.24
N ILE A 367 -18.98 13.80 -15.72
CA ILE A 367 -18.37 12.73 -14.91
C ILE A 367 -16.97 13.14 -14.45
N LEU A 368 -16.13 13.60 -15.38
CA LEU A 368 -14.77 14.08 -15.06
C LEU A 368 -14.79 15.20 -14.02
N HIS A 369 -15.60 16.23 -14.23
CA HIS A 369 -15.65 17.37 -13.31
C HIS A 369 -16.25 17.00 -11.95
N SER A 370 -17.16 16.01 -11.89
CA SER A 370 -17.70 15.51 -10.61
C SER A 370 -16.63 14.80 -9.77
N VAL A 371 -15.75 14.06 -10.43
CA VAL A 371 -14.65 13.33 -9.80
C VAL A 371 -13.62 14.32 -9.27
N ILE A 372 -13.25 15.32 -10.08
CA ILE A 372 -12.37 16.41 -9.71
C ILE A 372 -12.94 17.21 -8.52
N PHE A 373 -14.21 17.61 -8.57
CA PHE A 373 -14.89 18.30 -7.48
C PHE A 373 -14.81 17.51 -6.17
N THR A 374 -15.10 16.22 -6.22
CA THR A 374 -15.04 15.33 -5.05
C THR A 374 -13.63 15.24 -4.48
N ASN A 375 -12.59 15.21 -5.34
CA ASN A 375 -11.20 15.18 -4.90
C ASN A 375 -10.80 16.48 -4.17
N VAL A 376 -11.13 17.64 -4.77
CA VAL A 376 -10.87 18.95 -4.17
C VAL A 376 -11.59 19.10 -2.82
N TRP A 377 -12.87 18.71 -2.76
CA TRP A 377 -13.68 18.76 -1.55
C TRP A 377 -13.10 17.90 -0.43
N ARG A 378 -12.62 16.69 -0.75
CA ARG A 378 -12.01 15.79 0.25
C ARG A 378 -10.68 16.35 0.77
N ARG A 379 -9.84 16.89 -0.11
CA ARG A 379 -8.49 17.37 0.24
C ARG A 379 -8.50 18.68 1.03
N HIS A 380 -9.46 19.57 0.75
CA HIS A 380 -9.50 20.91 1.34
C HIS A 380 -10.71 21.17 2.25
N GLY A 381 -11.64 20.21 2.36
CA GLY A 381 -12.90 20.35 3.11
C GLY A 381 -12.73 20.75 4.57
N HIS A 382 -11.63 20.36 5.19
CA HIS A 382 -11.31 20.72 6.58
C HIS A 382 -10.45 21.98 6.72
N ALA A 383 -9.68 22.36 5.70
CA ALA A 383 -8.70 23.45 5.79
C ALA A 383 -9.17 24.76 5.16
N ASN A 384 -9.95 24.70 4.06
CA ASN A 384 -10.35 25.87 3.27
C ASN A 384 -11.80 25.71 2.75
N PHE A 385 -12.77 26.01 3.61
CA PHE A 385 -14.19 25.90 3.29
C PHE A 385 -14.65 26.81 2.12
N ALA A 386 -14.03 28.00 1.99
CA ALA A 386 -14.30 28.91 0.88
C ALA A 386 -13.99 28.28 -0.49
N LEU A 387 -12.88 27.55 -0.59
CA LEU A 387 -12.51 26.81 -1.80
C LEU A 387 -13.55 25.73 -2.16
N CYS A 388 -14.06 25.03 -1.16
CA CYS A 388 -15.05 23.97 -1.35
C CYS A 388 -16.38 24.52 -1.90
N ILE A 389 -16.85 25.66 -1.35
CA ILE A 389 -18.03 26.37 -1.88
C ILE A 389 -17.80 26.81 -3.33
N ILE A 390 -16.64 27.42 -3.60
CA ILE A 390 -16.27 27.89 -4.94
C ILE A 390 -16.31 26.71 -5.92
N SER A 391 -15.63 25.62 -5.60
CA SER A 391 -15.61 24.39 -6.41
C SER A 391 -17.01 23.80 -6.66
N GLY A 392 -17.91 23.85 -5.66
CA GLY A 392 -19.29 23.37 -5.79
C GLY A 392 -20.17 24.23 -6.69
N ILE A 393 -20.05 25.56 -6.59
CA ILE A 393 -20.72 26.51 -7.50
C ILE A 393 -20.22 26.26 -8.93
N PHE A 394 -18.91 26.03 -9.11
CA PHE A 394 -18.33 25.73 -10.41
C PHE A 394 -18.83 24.41 -11.00
N PHE A 395 -18.89 23.34 -10.21
CA PHE A 395 -19.45 22.06 -10.67
C PHE A 395 -20.92 22.20 -11.09
N GLY A 396 -21.73 22.90 -10.29
CA GLY A 396 -23.14 23.17 -10.62
C GLY A 396 -23.31 23.94 -11.94
N PHE A 397 -22.42 24.91 -12.21
CA PHE A 397 -22.44 25.66 -13.46
C PHE A 397 -22.06 24.80 -14.67
N VAL A 398 -21.04 23.93 -14.56
CA VAL A 398 -20.66 23.01 -15.65
C VAL A 398 -21.81 22.06 -15.98
N VAL A 399 -22.48 21.50 -14.96
CA VAL A 399 -23.65 20.64 -15.17
C VAL A 399 -24.77 21.40 -15.86
N LEU A 400 -25.07 22.64 -15.43
CA LEU A 400 -26.07 23.49 -16.06
C LEU A 400 -25.76 23.72 -17.54
N VAL A 401 -24.51 24.04 -17.87
CA VAL A 401 -24.04 24.27 -19.24
C VAL A 401 -24.19 23.01 -20.11
N CYS A 402 -23.82 21.84 -19.60
CA CYS A 402 -23.95 20.55 -20.30
C CYS A 402 -25.42 20.14 -20.53
N VAL A 403 -26.33 20.50 -19.62
CA VAL A 403 -27.77 20.19 -19.75
C VAL A 403 -28.46 21.18 -20.70
N PHE A 404 -28.17 22.48 -20.60
CA PHE A 404 -28.92 23.53 -21.32
C PHE A 404 -28.39 23.84 -22.73
N LEU A 405 -27.08 23.67 -23.01
CA LEU A 405 -26.51 24.04 -24.32
C LEU A 405 -26.44 22.88 -25.34
N ASN A 406 -27.01 21.73 -25.01
CA ASN A 406 -27.14 20.58 -25.93
C ASN A 406 -28.02 20.87 -27.18
N GLY A 407 -28.70 22.03 -27.21
CA GLY A 407 -29.67 22.44 -28.23
C GLY A 407 -29.19 23.52 -29.22
N GLY A 408 -27.99 23.39 -29.80
CA GLY A 408 -27.58 24.20 -30.97
C GLY A 408 -26.65 25.40 -30.71
N LEU A 409 -26.22 25.63 -29.46
CA LEU A 409 -25.26 26.69 -29.07
C LEU A 409 -23.87 26.10 -28.75
N PHE A 410 -23.41 25.14 -29.56
CA PHE A 410 -22.11 24.47 -29.37
C PHE A 410 -20.89 25.43 -29.23
N PRO A 411 -20.80 26.56 -29.95
CA PRO A 411 -19.73 27.55 -29.77
C PRO A 411 -19.66 28.12 -28.35
N LEU A 412 -20.81 28.47 -27.77
CA LEU A 412 -20.93 29.00 -26.41
C LEU A 412 -20.62 27.91 -25.36
N TYR A 413 -21.03 26.68 -25.65
CA TYR A 413 -20.76 25.50 -24.83
C TYR A 413 -19.26 25.17 -24.73
N SER A 414 -18.57 25.09 -25.87
CA SER A 414 -17.11 24.86 -25.94
C SER A 414 -16.33 26.02 -25.30
N PHE A 415 -16.78 27.27 -25.51
CA PHE A 415 -16.23 28.47 -24.88
C PHE A 415 -16.27 28.39 -23.34
N LEU A 416 -17.45 28.07 -22.79
CA LEU A 416 -17.65 27.98 -21.34
C LEU A 416 -16.76 26.87 -20.74
N LEU A 417 -16.72 25.68 -21.35
CA LEU A 417 -15.90 24.57 -20.87
C LEU A 417 -14.40 24.87 -20.85
N SER A 418 -13.89 25.59 -21.85
CA SER A 418 -12.49 26.01 -21.95
C SER A 418 -12.06 26.96 -20.83
N PHE A 419 -12.97 27.87 -20.48
CA PHE A 419 -12.79 28.82 -19.39
C PHE A 419 -12.74 28.10 -18.04
N PHE A 420 -13.54 27.04 -17.87
CA PHE A 420 -13.54 26.23 -16.64
C PHE A 420 -12.28 25.38 -16.47
N GLN A 421 -11.74 24.81 -17.57
CA GLN A 421 -10.44 24.14 -17.53
C GLN A 421 -9.30 25.10 -17.09
N LEU A 422 -9.34 26.38 -17.50
CA LEU A 422 -8.38 27.39 -17.04
C LEU A 422 -8.46 27.63 -15.54
N PHE A 423 -9.68 27.86 -15.05
CA PHE A 423 -9.93 28.18 -13.66
C PHE A 423 -9.43 27.05 -12.74
N HIS A 424 -9.66 25.80 -13.15
CA HIS A 424 -9.17 24.62 -12.44
C HIS A 424 -7.63 24.53 -12.42
N LEU A 425 -6.97 24.83 -13.55
CA LEU A 425 -5.51 24.82 -13.69
C LEU A 425 -4.83 25.85 -12.78
N LEU A 426 -5.41 27.05 -12.71
CA LEU A 426 -4.92 28.15 -11.88
C LEU A 426 -5.03 27.84 -10.39
N PHE A 427 -6.05 27.08 -10.00
CA PHE A 427 -6.36 26.83 -8.60
C PHE A 427 -5.63 25.59 -8.03
N SER A 428 -5.31 24.59 -8.87
CA SER A 428 -4.71 23.32 -8.44
C SER A 428 -3.23 23.39 -8.05
N LEU A 429 -2.53 24.50 -8.34
CA LEU A 429 -1.06 24.49 -8.38
C LEU A 429 -0.32 25.36 -7.35
N GLU A 430 -0.99 26.20 -6.57
CA GLU A 430 -0.35 27.10 -5.59
C GLU A 430 0.94 27.79 -6.11
N LEU A 431 1.08 28.04 -7.42
CA LEU A 431 2.32 28.51 -8.04
C LEU A 431 2.21 29.98 -8.52
N PRO A 432 3.11 30.89 -8.07
CA PRO A 432 2.93 32.34 -8.19
C PRO A 432 3.77 32.97 -9.31
N SER A 433 3.84 32.38 -10.51
CA SER A 433 4.61 33.00 -11.62
C SER A 433 3.70 33.83 -12.54
N PRO A 434 3.90 35.15 -12.67
CA PRO A 434 3.07 36.01 -13.53
C PRO A 434 3.15 35.64 -15.01
N ALA A 435 4.29 35.09 -15.46
CA ALA A 435 4.48 34.61 -16.82
C ALA A 435 3.56 33.43 -17.16
N PHE A 436 3.27 32.58 -16.17
CA PHE A 436 2.37 31.43 -16.31
C PHE A 436 0.92 31.87 -16.48
N LEU A 437 0.49 32.88 -15.70
CA LEU A 437 -0.83 33.50 -15.85
C LEU A 437 -1.00 34.07 -17.25
N ILE A 438 0.02 34.75 -17.79
CA ILE A 438 -0.05 35.38 -19.10
C ILE A 438 -0.17 34.34 -20.23
N VAL A 439 0.59 33.25 -20.20
CA VAL A 439 0.51 32.19 -21.23
C VAL A 439 -0.85 31.52 -21.19
N ALA A 440 -1.35 31.13 -20.01
CA ALA A 440 -2.66 30.51 -19.88
C ALA A 440 -3.77 31.48 -20.35
N PHE A 441 -3.75 32.74 -19.90
CA PHE A 441 -4.76 33.74 -20.26
C PHE A 441 -4.77 34.08 -21.77
N VAL A 442 -3.60 34.26 -22.39
CA VAL A 442 -3.46 34.52 -23.83
C VAL A 442 -3.92 33.32 -24.67
N GLN A 443 -3.68 32.11 -24.17
CA GLN A 443 -4.04 30.85 -24.83
C GLN A 443 -5.54 30.56 -24.76
N GLN A 444 -6.22 30.89 -23.65
CA GLN A 444 -7.68 30.87 -23.58
C GLN A 444 -8.33 31.94 -24.47
N ILE A 445 -7.79 33.17 -24.51
CA ILE A 445 -8.31 34.22 -25.41
C ILE A 445 -8.29 33.75 -26.87
N LEU A 446 -7.22 33.07 -27.30
CA LEU A 446 -7.17 32.51 -28.65
C LEU A 446 -8.32 31.52 -28.88
N LEU A 447 -8.54 30.58 -27.95
CA LEU A 447 -9.59 29.55 -27.95
C LEU A 447 -11.03 30.10 -27.94
N ILE A 448 -11.22 31.29 -27.36
CA ILE A 448 -12.48 32.02 -27.32
C ILE A 448 -12.85 32.55 -28.71
N TYR A 449 -11.88 33.03 -29.48
CA TYR A 449 -12.13 33.58 -30.82
C TYR A 449 -12.33 32.48 -31.90
N ILE A 450 -11.77 31.29 -31.70
CA ILE A 450 -11.83 30.14 -32.64
C ILE A 450 -13.25 29.71 -33.04
N PRO A 451 -14.21 29.49 -32.12
CA PRO A 451 -15.56 29.06 -32.48
C PRO A 451 -16.48 30.22 -32.92
N PHE A 452 -16.07 31.48 -32.72
CA PHE A 452 -16.78 32.66 -33.24
C PHE A 452 -16.33 33.05 -34.65
N LEU A 453 -15.16 32.62 -35.10
CA LEU A 453 -14.65 32.84 -36.46
C LEU A 453 -15.60 32.32 -37.56
N PRO A 454 -16.22 31.13 -37.47
CA PRO A 454 -17.21 30.66 -38.44
C PRO A 454 -18.51 31.49 -38.46
N LEU A 455 -18.90 32.05 -37.30
CA LEU A 455 -20.07 32.95 -37.20
C LEU A 455 -19.80 34.31 -37.84
N VAL A 456 -18.54 34.78 -37.75
CA VAL A 456 -18.05 35.96 -38.47
C VAL A 456 -17.87 35.67 -39.96
N GLU A 457 -17.46 34.45 -40.33
CA GLU A 457 -17.31 33.94 -41.70
C GLU A 457 -18.66 33.90 -42.45
N ALA A 458 -19.74 33.49 -41.78
CA ALA A 458 -21.10 33.54 -42.33
C ALA A 458 -21.58 34.96 -42.66
N LYS A 459 -21.03 35.98 -41.99
CA LYS A 459 -21.32 37.41 -42.26
C LYS A 459 -20.30 38.08 -43.18
N VAL A 460 -19.07 37.59 -43.25
CA VAL A 460 -17.94 38.20 -43.95
C VAL A 460 -17.34 37.14 -44.86
N LYS A 461 -17.80 37.11 -46.12
CA LYS A 461 -17.41 36.18 -47.22
C LYS A 461 -15.91 36.16 -47.60
N PHE A 462 -14.99 36.57 -46.71
CA PHE A 462 -13.62 36.95 -47.07
C PHE A 462 -12.51 36.35 -46.19
N LEU A 463 -12.75 35.26 -45.44
CA LEU A 463 -11.65 34.60 -44.73
C LEU A 463 -11.18 33.33 -45.46
N CYS A 464 -9.96 33.43 -46.00
CA CYS A 464 -9.30 32.44 -46.83
C CYS A 464 -8.94 31.19 -46.01
N GLN A 465 -9.02 30.01 -46.66
CA GLN A 465 -8.70 28.66 -46.15
C GLN A 465 -7.38 28.55 -45.36
N ARG A 466 -6.46 29.51 -45.54
CA ARG A 466 -5.20 29.69 -44.83
C ARG A 466 -5.35 30.05 -43.34
N TRP A 467 -6.42 30.77 -42.97
CA TRP A 467 -6.71 31.14 -41.57
C TRP A 467 -7.32 29.96 -40.79
N ILE A 468 -8.13 29.14 -41.45
CA ILE A 468 -8.64 27.89 -40.89
C ILE A 468 -7.46 26.95 -40.59
N THR A 469 -6.53 26.74 -41.52
CA THR A 469 -5.34 25.92 -41.23
C THR A 469 -4.45 26.49 -40.13
N LEU A 470 -4.32 27.82 -40.03
CA LEU A 470 -3.61 28.45 -38.91
C LEU A 470 -4.29 28.17 -37.56
N LEU A 471 -5.62 28.24 -37.54
CA LEU A 471 -6.49 27.92 -36.40
C LEU A 471 -6.24 26.48 -35.93
N TRP A 472 -6.22 25.53 -36.87
CA TRP A 472 -5.95 24.11 -36.61
C TRP A 472 -4.57 23.87 -36.00
N ILE A 473 -3.54 24.56 -36.52
CA ILE A 473 -2.18 24.47 -35.98
C ILE A 473 -2.13 25.03 -34.55
N THR A 474 -2.82 26.15 -34.29
CA THR A 474 -2.85 26.75 -32.94
C THR A 474 -3.61 25.90 -31.93
N THR A 475 -4.69 25.22 -32.33
CA THR A 475 -5.39 24.25 -31.46
C THR A 475 -4.55 23.01 -31.17
N LEU A 476 -3.84 22.48 -32.16
CA LEU A 476 -2.94 21.32 -31.96
C LEU A 476 -1.77 21.68 -31.02
N LEU A 477 -1.18 22.86 -31.19
CA LEU A 477 -0.13 23.35 -30.30
C LEU A 477 -0.64 23.52 -28.85
N HIS A 478 -1.90 23.94 -28.68
CA HIS A 478 -2.52 24.04 -27.36
C HIS A 478 -2.69 22.68 -26.67
N ILE A 479 -3.14 21.66 -27.42
CA ILE A 479 -3.30 20.30 -26.91
C ILE A 479 -1.95 19.74 -26.43
N VAL A 480 -0.88 19.94 -27.22
CA VAL A 480 0.47 19.52 -26.85
C VAL A 480 0.92 20.22 -25.55
N LEU A 481 0.65 21.52 -25.42
CA LEU A 481 1.02 22.28 -24.22
C LEU A 481 0.21 21.84 -22.98
N GLN A 482 -1.08 21.56 -23.13
CA GLN A 482 -1.92 21.04 -22.06
C GLN A 482 -1.48 19.65 -21.61
N ILE A 483 -1.21 18.73 -22.53
CA ILE A 483 -0.71 17.38 -22.22
C ILE A 483 0.61 17.47 -21.46
N TYR A 484 1.55 18.29 -21.94
CA TYR A 484 2.83 18.52 -21.25
C TYR A 484 2.64 19.08 -19.84
N PHE A 485 1.65 19.96 -19.65
CA PHE A 485 1.36 20.55 -18.36
C PHE A 485 0.70 19.58 -17.38
N TYR A 486 -0.27 18.79 -17.84
CA TYR A 486 -0.86 17.72 -17.03
C TYR A 486 0.19 16.69 -16.64
N LEU A 487 1.07 16.29 -17.56
CA LEU A 487 2.22 15.44 -17.25
C LEU A 487 3.09 16.04 -16.14
N GLY A 488 3.34 17.36 -16.17
CA GLY A 488 4.09 18.06 -15.12
C GLY A 488 3.39 18.11 -13.75
N ILE A 489 2.05 18.21 -13.70
CA ILE A 489 1.27 18.13 -12.46
C ILE A 489 1.28 16.70 -11.91
N PHE A 490 0.94 15.72 -12.75
CA PHE A 490 0.80 14.31 -12.36
C PHE A 490 2.13 13.66 -11.97
N GLN A 491 3.24 14.08 -12.60
CA GLN A 491 4.59 13.63 -12.23
C GLN A 491 5.01 14.11 -10.82
N LYS A 492 4.37 15.15 -10.27
CA LYS A 492 4.65 15.65 -8.91
C LYS A 492 3.84 14.94 -7.83
N GLU A 493 2.74 14.27 -8.19
CA GLU A 493 1.83 13.59 -7.25
C GLU A 493 1.83 12.06 -7.39
N ASN A 494 2.67 11.50 -8.28
CA ASN A 494 2.74 10.05 -8.55
C ASN A 494 1.41 9.45 -9.06
N GLU A 495 0.52 10.29 -9.61
CA GLU A 495 -0.73 9.87 -10.24
C GLU A 495 -0.54 9.73 -11.78
N SER A 496 -1.31 8.82 -12.38
CA SER A 496 -0.91 7.91 -13.47
C SER A 496 -0.82 8.47 -14.91
N VAL A 497 -0.17 7.69 -15.78
CA VAL A 497 -0.17 7.82 -17.25
C VAL A 497 -1.59 7.72 -17.83
N GLU A 498 -2.54 7.12 -17.11
CA GLU A 498 -3.90 6.86 -17.57
C GLU A 498 -4.74 8.14 -17.63
N TRP A 499 -4.58 9.04 -16.66
CA TRP A 499 -5.16 10.39 -16.72
C TRP A 499 -4.72 11.14 -17.97
N THR A 500 -3.46 10.99 -18.35
CA THR A 500 -2.91 11.58 -19.58
C THR A 500 -3.61 11.00 -20.82
N CYS A 501 -3.93 9.70 -20.82
CA CYS A 501 -4.66 9.03 -21.89
C CYS A 501 -6.13 9.47 -21.97
N VAL A 502 -6.82 9.58 -20.82
CA VAL A 502 -8.20 10.07 -20.73
C VAL A 502 -8.30 11.51 -21.22
N ILE A 503 -7.39 12.38 -20.76
CA ILE A 503 -7.33 13.78 -21.17
C ILE A 503 -7.02 13.89 -22.67
N SER A 504 -6.00 13.16 -23.16
CA SER A 504 -5.66 13.16 -24.59
C SER A 504 -6.85 12.72 -25.45
N PHE A 505 -7.60 11.71 -25.00
CA PHE A 505 -8.81 11.25 -25.70
C PHE A 505 -9.92 12.30 -25.70
N LEU A 506 -10.17 12.97 -24.57
CA LEU A 506 -11.18 14.03 -24.47
C LEU A 506 -10.85 15.23 -25.36
N GLU A 507 -9.58 15.61 -25.46
CA GLU A 507 -9.15 16.70 -26.35
C GLU A 507 -9.29 16.32 -27.82
N VAL A 508 -8.97 15.07 -28.19
CA VAL A 508 -9.25 14.56 -29.54
C VAL A 508 -10.75 14.59 -29.84
N LEU A 509 -11.59 14.15 -28.90
CA LEU A 509 -13.04 14.18 -29.06
C LEU A 509 -13.57 15.60 -29.25
N ARG A 510 -13.09 16.53 -28.42
CA ARG A 510 -13.43 17.95 -28.48
C ARG A 510 -13.10 18.58 -29.83
N MET A 511 -11.92 18.31 -30.37
CA MET A 511 -11.52 18.78 -31.70
C MET A 511 -12.47 18.30 -32.80
N MET A 512 -13.01 17.07 -32.67
CA MET A 512 -13.97 16.55 -33.65
C MET A 512 -15.33 17.22 -33.54
N VAL A 513 -15.85 17.44 -32.31
CA VAL A 513 -17.12 18.16 -32.15
C VAL A 513 -17.00 19.60 -32.64
N VAL A 514 -15.83 20.23 -32.46
CA VAL A 514 -15.53 21.52 -33.09
C VAL A 514 -15.53 21.38 -34.61
N PHE A 515 -14.81 20.43 -35.19
CA PHE A 515 -14.74 20.24 -36.64
C PHE A 515 -16.12 19.99 -37.29
N GLU A 516 -16.93 19.12 -36.70
CA GLU A 516 -18.27 18.79 -37.21
C GLU A 516 -19.19 20.03 -37.20
N ASN A 517 -19.09 20.88 -36.17
CA ASN A 517 -19.92 22.07 -36.04
C ASN A 517 -19.34 23.34 -36.70
N SER A 518 -18.05 23.33 -37.10
CA SER A 518 -17.36 24.46 -37.75
C SER A 518 -17.43 24.42 -39.27
N MET A 519 -17.90 23.32 -39.87
CA MET A 519 -18.03 23.17 -41.32
C MET A 519 -19.37 23.79 -41.77
N PRO A 520 -19.39 24.94 -42.48
CA PRO A 520 -20.64 25.52 -42.94
C PRO A 520 -21.21 24.69 -44.09
N GLU A 521 -22.54 24.48 -44.08
CA GLU A 521 -23.28 23.83 -45.19
C GLU A 521 -23.02 24.53 -46.54
N GLU A 522 -22.70 25.83 -46.54
CA GLU A 522 -22.38 26.59 -47.74
C GLU A 522 -21.06 26.18 -48.40
N VAL A 523 -20.03 25.69 -47.69
CA VAL A 523 -18.80 25.18 -48.33
C VAL A 523 -19.04 23.82 -49.01
N LEU A 524 -20.14 23.15 -48.68
CA LEU A 524 -20.62 21.98 -49.41
C LEU A 524 -21.27 22.36 -50.77
N PHE A 525 -21.69 23.62 -50.95
CA PHE A 525 -22.53 24.05 -52.08
C PHE A 525 -22.15 25.38 -52.79
N SER A 526 -21.21 26.18 -52.30
CA SER A 526 -20.96 27.55 -52.83
C SER A 526 -19.72 27.68 -53.73
N GLY A 527 -19.24 26.57 -54.29
CA GLY A 527 -18.18 26.53 -55.30
C GLY A 527 -18.69 26.28 -56.71
N GLN A 528 -19.91 26.70 -57.07
CA GLN A 528 -20.39 26.64 -58.46
C GLN A 528 -20.79 28.02 -58.99
N ARG A 529 -19.84 28.68 -59.64
CA ARG A 529 -20.14 29.41 -60.86
C ARG A 529 -18.95 29.38 -61.83
N GLN A 530 -18.65 28.20 -62.37
CA GLN A 530 -18.46 27.91 -63.80
C GLN A 530 -17.71 26.57 -63.99
N GLN A 531 -18.39 25.66 -64.70
CA GLN A 531 -17.94 24.47 -65.43
C GLN A 531 -17.47 23.19 -64.69
N HIS A 532 -18.13 22.09 -65.09
CA HIS A 532 -17.89 20.65 -64.88
C HIS A 532 -18.46 19.96 -63.61
N GLN A 533 -19.72 19.53 -63.73
CA GLN A 533 -20.27 18.31 -63.11
C GLN A 533 -19.40 17.12 -63.58
N THR A 534 -18.73 16.29 -62.75
CA THR A 534 -19.30 15.15 -62.01
C THR A 534 -18.31 14.61 -60.93
N GLU A 535 -17.21 15.30 -60.63
CA GLU A 535 -16.14 14.78 -59.74
C GLU A 535 -16.10 15.39 -58.32
N THR A 536 -16.81 16.50 -58.07
CA THR A 536 -16.70 17.28 -56.82
C THR A 536 -17.51 16.72 -55.65
N ASN A 537 -18.61 15.98 -55.90
CA ASN A 537 -19.34 15.27 -54.84
C ASN A 537 -18.56 14.10 -54.23
N GLN A 538 -17.59 13.54 -54.97
CA GLN A 538 -16.73 12.46 -54.46
C GLN A 538 -15.62 12.99 -53.54
N GLN A 539 -15.02 14.15 -53.82
CA GLN A 539 -13.84 14.63 -53.08
C GLN A 539 -14.18 15.12 -51.66
N GLY A 540 -15.27 15.87 -51.48
CA GLY A 540 -15.75 16.31 -50.16
C GLY A 540 -16.27 15.14 -49.30
N SER A 541 -17.01 14.21 -49.92
CA SER A 541 -17.45 12.98 -49.25
C SER A 541 -16.29 12.07 -48.86
N LYS A 542 -15.20 12.03 -49.64
CA LYS A 542 -13.99 11.23 -49.34
C LYS A 542 -13.24 11.76 -48.11
N LYS A 543 -13.14 13.08 -47.96
CA LYS A 543 -12.40 13.70 -46.85
C LYS A 543 -13.10 13.51 -45.49
N LEU A 544 -14.43 13.63 -45.47
CA LEU A 544 -15.25 13.37 -44.29
C LEU A 544 -15.26 11.87 -43.90
N HIS A 545 -15.28 10.99 -44.91
CA HIS A 545 -15.20 9.53 -44.72
C HIS A 545 -13.85 9.09 -44.12
N LEU A 546 -12.75 9.67 -44.59
CA LEU A 546 -11.40 9.38 -44.07
C LEU A 546 -11.26 9.76 -42.59
N CYS A 547 -11.84 10.87 -42.16
CA CYS A 547 -11.79 11.33 -40.76
C CYS A 547 -12.56 10.38 -39.83
N HIS A 548 -13.75 9.91 -40.25
CA HIS A 548 -14.54 8.91 -39.52
C HIS A 548 -13.81 7.56 -39.44
N GLU A 549 -13.15 7.13 -40.52
CA GLU A 549 -12.35 5.90 -40.51
C GLU A 549 -11.13 5.98 -39.57
N ILE A 550 -10.41 7.11 -39.55
CA ILE A 550 -9.28 7.31 -38.64
C ILE A 550 -9.76 7.30 -37.17
N MET A 551 -10.86 7.99 -36.86
CA MET A 551 -11.44 7.99 -35.50
C MET A 551 -11.84 6.59 -35.06
N TYR A 552 -12.54 5.87 -35.93
CA TYR A 552 -12.96 4.51 -35.67
C TYR A 552 -11.76 3.60 -35.36
N MET A 553 -10.69 3.68 -36.18
CA MET A 553 -9.48 2.89 -36.00
C MET A 553 -8.70 3.26 -34.74
N PHE A 554 -8.56 4.57 -34.47
CA PHE A 554 -7.87 5.06 -33.27
C PHE A 554 -8.59 4.65 -31.99
N GLY A 555 -9.91 4.87 -31.92
CA GLY A 555 -10.71 4.57 -30.72
C GLY A 555 -10.97 3.08 -30.50
N ALA A 556 -11.17 2.30 -31.56
CA ALA A 556 -11.49 0.87 -31.43
C ALA A 556 -10.25 0.00 -31.16
N VAL A 557 -9.05 0.44 -31.58
CA VAL A 557 -7.84 -0.40 -31.53
C VAL A 557 -6.69 0.28 -30.80
N VAL A 558 -6.25 1.45 -31.26
CA VAL A 558 -5.02 2.10 -30.74
C VAL A 558 -5.13 2.38 -29.25
N LEU A 559 -6.27 2.93 -28.83
CA LEU A 559 -6.49 3.35 -27.46
C LEU A 559 -6.71 2.16 -26.50
N VAL A 560 -7.34 1.09 -26.98
CA VAL A 560 -7.47 -0.18 -26.25
C VAL A 560 -6.10 -0.78 -26.00
N LEU A 561 -5.24 -0.82 -27.02
CA LEU A 561 -3.88 -1.34 -26.89
C LEU A 561 -3.06 -0.52 -25.90
N LEU A 562 -3.14 0.80 -26.00
CA LEU A 562 -2.38 1.69 -25.13
C LEU A 562 -2.79 1.54 -23.66
N SER A 563 -4.10 1.49 -23.37
CA SER A 563 -4.59 1.21 -22.01
C SER A 563 -4.25 -0.20 -21.52
N SER A 564 -4.30 -1.20 -22.41
CA SER A 564 -3.93 -2.58 -22.03
C SER A 564 -2.45 -2.68 -21.64
N VAL A 565 -1.56 -2.04 -22.42
CA VAL A 565 -0.12 -2.04 -22.18
C VAL A 565 0.24 -1.25 -20.93
N THR A 566 -0.34 -0.07 -20.75
CA THR A 566 -0.07 0.79 -19.58
C THR A 566 -0.47 0.10 -18.27
N LEU A 567 -1.70 -0.40 -18.17
CA LEU A 567 -2.18 -1.09 -16.98
C LEU A 567 -1.39 -2.38 -16.69
N THR A 568 -0.99 -3.12 -17.73
CA THR A 568 -0.12 -4.30 -17.60
C THR A 568 1.27 -3.92 -17.10
N ALA A 569 1.87 -2.87 -17.66
CA ALA A 569 3.20 -2.41 -17.27
C ALA A 569 3.23 -1.92 -15.82
N GLU A 570 2.19 -1.19 -15.40
CA GLU A 570 2.09 -0.68 -14.03
C GLU A 570 2.00 -1.83 -13.01
N LEU A 571 1.16 -2.83 -13.27
CA LEU A 571 1.06 -4.04 -12.44
C LEU A 571 2.40 -4.79 -12.34
N ILE A 572 3.12 -4.93 -13.45
CA ILE A 572 4.39 -5.66 -13.47
C ILE A 572 5.48 -4.89 -12.73
N LEU A 573 5.53 -3.56 -12.87
CA LEU A 573 6.50 -2.72 -12.17
C LEU A 573 6.27 -2.80 -10.65
N LYS A 574 5.02 -2.65 -10.20
CA LYS A 574 4.68 -2.75 -8.77
C LYS A 574 4.91 -4.13 -8.17
N ALA A 575 4.82 -5.20 -8.97
CA ALA A 575 5.13 -6.54 -8.51
C ALA A 575 6.64 -6.85 -8.41
N ARG A 576 7.49 -6.02 -9.04
CA ARG A 576 8.95 -6.22 -9.07
C ARG A 576 9.68 -5.39 -8.02
N GLU A 577 9.14 -4.23 -7.65
CA GLU A 577 9.63 -3.38 -6.57
C GLU A 577 9.39 -3.98 -5.19
#